data_AF-A0A0D5Y1N5-F1
#
_entry.id   AF-A0A0D5Y1N5-F1
#
_cell.length_a   1.000
_cell.length_b   1.000
_cell.length_c   1.000
_cell.angle_alpha   90.00
_cell.angle_beta   90.00
_cell.angle_gamma   90.00
#
_symmetry.space_group_name_H-M   'P 1'
#
loop_
_entity.id
_entity.type
_entity.pdbx_description
1 polymer ?
#
loop_
_entity_poly.entity_id
_entity_poly.type
_entity_poly.pdbx_seq_one_letter_code
_entity_poly.pdbx_strand_id
1 'polypeptide(L)'
;MAIFDYKGLSAEANRKLFNDVYDIITYTQYLIDTPTAGWKQLSAETLDYKGITDKRGTYYGEQSSVATAQAEVLGQYDQAGNLVKIAIGFRGTGGPPEAGIQDYLHDFKNNFQAAFDPQGFGTEYPYLAFGNLLSSVASYASQHGLAGQDIVIGGASLGGMAVNSMADLSEDRWDGFYKDSSYVAVVSPSLSTSQKVLNLGAENDPVFRLMENGQLTWGSLGAHDSPVELTTDNIISFNSHYASFWQNLLPHSVFNPLSWLVHEPAEIAAYLKRIADSEFYELTHEDSTIVVSNLSPEAGSTTWVENLGRYGSTHSGPTFVLGTENDDLLRGGAGNDYLEGGGGNDVFQTGGGYNMVLGGQGSNTLDLRGSLSQFQLAYDSAKDDLNDGPNTLYVRDGLGGISVLSDIDTLTSQETTWIFFNKTVSHDVTVDGLRTGNEMTAYQHSVNGNAQENQLAATIDGDWLFGKNGNDVLSSDKANVTFVGGNGNDTLNSQGGGNNTFLFHGNFGQDQVFGFHASDNLKFIGVGAAADNPDYRDFASEVDNNTVFHFGENSVTLVGVGLDSLSSYGVTIA
;
A
#
# COMPACT_ATOMS: atom_id res chain seq x y z
N MET A 1 6.74 7.91 -5.40
CA MET A 1 5.60 7.53 -6.25
C MET A 1 4.93 6.39 -5.55
N ALA A 2 3.64 6.48 -5.25
CA ALA A 2 2.89 5.46 -4.52
C ALA A 2 2.55 4.26 -5.42
N ILE A 3 2.13 3.13 -4.83
CA ILE A 3 1.87 1.86 -5.53
C ILE A 3 0.82 1.95 -6.66
N PHE A 4 -0.09 2.92 -6.62
CA PHE A 4 -1.09 3.12 -7.69
C PHE A 4 -0.82 4.35 -8.55
N ASP A 5 0.42 4.86 -8.56
CA ASP A 5 0.77 6.00 -9.40
C ASP A 5 0.68 5.66 -10.89
N TYR A 6 0.13 6.58 -11.68
CA TYR A 6 -0.14 6.38 -13.09
C TYR A 6 0.30 7.57 -13.94
N LYS A 7 1.13 7.33 -14.96
CA LYS A 7 1.54 8.30 -15.99
C LYS A 7 2.04 9.66 -15.44
N GLY A 8 2.66 9.68 -14.27
CA GLY A 8 3.18 10.90 -13.64
C GLY A 8 2.10 11.90 -13.18
N LEU A 9 0.86 11.43 -12.98
CA LEU A 9 -0.19 12.21 -12.31
C LEU A 9 0.26 12.60 -10.88
N SER A 10 -0.31 13.69 -10.36
CA SER A 10 -0.12 14.04 -8.94
C SER A 10 -0.77 12.99 -8.03
N ALA A 11 -0.32 12.90 -6.78
CA ALA A 11 -0.91 12.00 -5.78
C ALA A 11 -2.44 12.18 -5.64
N GLU A 12 -2.93 13.42 -5.63
CA GLU A 12 -4.37 13.73 -5.63
C GLU A 12 -5.09 13.17 -6.88
N ALA A 13 -4.48 13.31 -8.05
CA ALA A 13 -5.04 12.81 -9.30
C ALA A 13 -5.00 11.27 -9.38
N ASN A 14 -3.96 10.61 -8.86
CA ASN A 14 -3.88 9.15 -8.74
C ASN A 14 -4.95 8.61 -7.79
N ARG A 15 -5.11 9.21 -6.61
CA ARG A 15 -6.18 8.84 -5.66
C ARG A 15 -7.56 9.02 -6.29
N LYS A 16 -7.78 10.10 -7.05
CA LYS A 16 -9.05 10.28 -7.78
C LYS A 16 -9.24 9.21 -8.85
N LEU A 17 -8.22 8.90 -9.65
CA LEU A 17 -8.29 7.89 -10.70
C LEU A 17 -8.59 6.51 -10.10
N PHE A 18 -7.89 6.12 -9.03
CA PHE A 18 -8.13 4.88 -8.31
C PHE A 18 -9.59 4.79 -7.83
N ASN A 19 -10.10 5.83 -7.15
CA ASN A 19 -11.47 5.84 -6.65
C ASN A 19 -12.50 5.77 -7.79
N ASP A 20 -12.29 6.52 -8.87
CA ASP A 20 -13.15 6.46 -10.05
C ASP A 20 -13.22 5.01 -10.59
N VAL A 21 -12.09 4.32 -10.71
CA VAL A 21 -12.00 2.92 -11.17
C VAL A 21 -12.62 1.95 -10.17
N TYR A 22 -12.36 2.15 -8.88
CA TYR A 22 -12.91 1.33 -7.80
C TYR A 22 -14.44 1.32 -7.82
N ASP A 23 -15.05 2.50 -7.97
CA ASP A 23 -16.51 2.65 -8.10
C ASP A 23 -17.05 1.94 -9.35
N ILE A 24 -16.37 2.11 -10.49
CA ILE A 24 -16.75 1.48 -11.77
C ILE A 24 -16.72 -0.05 -11.65
N ILE A 25 -15.65 -0.60 -11.08
CA ILE A 25 -15.45 -2.06 -10.96
C ILE A 25 -16.43 -2.65 -9.95
N THR A 26 -16.64 -1.99 -8.82
CA THR A 26 -17.64 -2.40 -7.83
C THR A 26 -19.04 -2.42 -8.47
N TYR A 27 -19.40 -1.38 -9.22
CA TYR A 27 -20.67 -1.34 -9.93
C TYR A 27 -20.82 -2.47 -10.95
N THR A 28 -19.82 -2.66 -11.81
CA THR A 28 -19.84 -3.69 -12.88
C THR A 28 -19.85 -5.11 -12.36
N GLN A 29 -19.13 -5.42 -11.27
CA GLN A 29 -19.01 -6.79 -10.76
C GLN A 29 -20.20 -7.22 -9.90
N TYR A 30 -20.69 -6.35 -9.01
CA TYR A 30 -21.80 -6.68 -8.12
C TYR A 30 -23.18 -6.37 -8.66
N LEU A 31 -23.27 -5.54 -9.72
CA LEU A 31 -24.53 -4.99 -10.21
C LEU A 31 -25.39 -4.41 -9.08
N ILE A 32 -24.78 -3.59 -8.22
CA ILE A 32 -25.53 -2.80 -7.23
C ILE A 32 -26.63 -2.00 -7.95
N ASP A 33 -27.77 -1.77 -7.30
CA ASP A 33 -28.96 -1.23 -7.97
C ASP A 33 -28.74 0.15 -8.63
N THR A 34 -27.76 0.93 -8.16
CA THR A 34 -27.41 2.25 -8.71
C THR A 34 -25.92 2.55 -8.60
N PRO A 35 -25.30 3.22 -9.61
CA PRO A 35 -23.92 3.70 -9.50
C PRO A 35 -23.73 4.68 -8.32
N THR A 36 -22.53 4.66 -7.72
CA THR A 36 -22.13 5.50 -6.58
C THR A 36 -21.31 6.72 -7.01
N ALA A 37 -20.88 7.54 -6.04
CA ALA A 37 -19.89 8.62 -6.23
C ALA A 37 -20.18 9.66 -7.34
N GLY A 38 -21.47 9.88 -7.65
CA GLY A 38 -21.90 10.87 -8.65
C GLY A 38 -21.86 10.37 -10.09
N TRP A 39 -21.56 9.08 -10.31
CA TRP A 39 -21.74 8.43 -11.60
C TRP A 39 -23.22 8.24 -11.92
N LYS A 40 -23.58 8.42 -13.19
CA LYS A 40 -24.92 8.10 -13.71
C LYS A 40 -24.78 7.29 -14.97
N GLN A 41 -25.59 6.26 -15.11
CA GLN A 41 -25.58 5.45 -16.33
C GLN A 41 -26.01 6.29 -17.53
N LEU A 42 -25.24 6.21 -18.61
CA LEU A 42 -25.61 6.75 -19.92
C LEU A 42 -26.43 5.67 -20.63
N SER A 43 -27.69 5.95 -20.93
CA SER A 43 -28.58 4.98 -21.59
C SER A 43 -28.27 4.83 -23.07
N ALA A 44 -28.71 3.71 -23.67
CA ALA A 44 -28.56 3.50 -25.11
C ALA A 44 -29.22 4.61 -25.93
N GLU A 45 -30.35 5.16 -25.46
CA GLU A 45 -30.99 6.33 -26.10
C GLU A 45 -30.09 7.58 -26.02
N THR A 46 -29.46 7.82 -24.86
CA THR A 46 -28.55 8.95 -24.66
C THR A 46 -27.34 8.89 -25.60
N LEU A 47 -26.81 7.69 -25.81
CA LEU A 47 -25.67 7.44 -26.69
C LEU A 47 -26.04 7.27 -28.17
N ASP A 48 -27.34 7.32 -28.52
CA ASP A 48 -27.87 6.91 -29.84
C ASP A 48 -27.44 5.48 -30.26
N TYR A 49 -27.17 4.61 -29.28
CA TYR A 49 -26.76 3.22 -29.50
C TYR A 49 -27.96 2.33 -29.82
N LYS A 50 -27.80 1.43 -30.80
CA LYS A 50 -28.87 0.53 -31.30
C LYS A 50 -28.71 -0.93 -30.92
N GLY A 51 -27.67 -1.27 -30.15
CA GLY A 51 -27.44 -2.63 -29.70
C GLY A 51 -28.30 -3.02 -28.49
N ILE A 52 -27.94 -4.14 -27.88
CA ILE A 52 -28.74 -4.78 -26.82
C ILE A 52 -28.34 -4.19 -25.47
N THR A 53 -29.36 -3.84 -24.67
CA THR A 53 -29.22 -3.57 -23.24
C THR A 53 -30.23 -4.35 -22.42
N ASP A 54 -29.94 -4.62 -21.15
CA ASP A 54 -30.93 -5.18 -20.22
C ASP A 54 -31.76 -4.07 -19.52
N LYS A 55 -32.52 -4.46 -18.49
CA LYS A 55 -33.34 -3.53 -17.69
C LYS A 55 -32.51 -2.66 -16.74
N ARG A 56 -31.29 -3.08 -16.42
CA ARG A 56 -30.34 -2.32 -15.60
C ARG A 56 -29.58 -1.32 -16.46
N GLY A 57 -29.70 -1.41 -17.79
CA GLY A 57 -29.01 -0.56 -18.77
C GLY A 57 -27.64 -1.11 -19.18
N THR A 58 -27.27 -2.31 -18.70
CA THR A 58 -26.02 -3.00 -19.05
C THR A 58 -26.00 -3.28 -20.54
N TYR A 59 -24.88 -2.98 -21.20
CA TYR A 59 -24.68 -3.22 -22.62
C TYR A 59 -24.15 -4.63 -22.87
N TYR A 60 -24.65 -5.28 -23.93
CA TYR A 60 -24.24 -6.63 -24.31
C TYR A 60 -23.45 -6.65 -25.62
N GLY A 61 -22.63 -7.70 -25.75
CA GLY A 61 -21.77 -7.89 -26.91
C GLY A 61 -22.52 -7.94 -28.23
N GLU A 62 -21.93 -7.30 -29.24
CA GLU A 62 -22.55 -7.04 -30.55
C GLU A 62 -22.51 -8.25 -31.50
N GLN A 63 -21.51 -9.12 -31.34
CA GLN A 63 -21.34 -10.30 -32.17
C GLN A 63 -21.75 -11.57 -31.44
N SER A 64 -22.23 -12.57 -32.19
CA SER A 64 -22.73 -13.82 -31.61
C SER A 64 -21.70 -14.61 -30.81
N SER A 65 -20.40 -14.46 -31.11
CA SER A 65 -19.30 -15.12 -30.39
C SER A 65 -18.99 -14.48 -29.04
N VAL A 66 -19.46 -13.26 -28.79
CA VAL A 66 -19.21 -12.46 -27.58
C VAL A 66 -20.51 -11.91 -27.00
N ALA A 67 -21.65 -12.51 -27.34
CA ALA A 67 -22.97 -11.98 -26.99
C ALA A 67 -23.24 -11.91 -25.46
N THR A 68 -22.46 -12.65 -24.66
CA THR A 68 -22.52 -12.61 -23.18
C THR A 68 -21.65 -11.51 -22.57
N ALA A 69 -20.72 -10.94 -23.34
CA ALA A 69 -19.86 -9.85 -22.89
C ALA A 69 -20.71 -8.68 -22.40
N GLN A 70 -20.33 -8.11 -21.26
CA GLN A 70 -21.05 -7.01 -20.63
C GLN A 70 -20.17 -5.78 -20.42
N ALA A 71 -20.75 -4.61 -20.62
CA ALA A 71 -20.11 -3.32 -20.36
C ALA A 71 -21.10 -2.34 -19.73
N GLU A 72 -20.57 -1.42 -18.94
CA GLU A 72 -21.28 -0.27 -18.38
C GLU A 72 -20.68 1.03 -18.90
N VAL A 73 -21.53 2.01 -19.19
CA VAL A 73 -21.10 3.34 -19.59
C VAL A 73 -21.73 4.36 -18.64
N LEU A 74 -20.89 5.11 -17.95
CA LEU A 74 -21.29 6.05 -16.90
C LEU A 74 -20.80 7.46 -17.24
N GLY A 75 -21.56 8.48 -16.86
CA GLY A 75 -21.21 9.89 -16.98
C GLY A 75 -21.15 10.57 -15.62
N GLN A 76 -20.17 11.44 -15.42
CA GLN A 76 -20.07 12.34 -14.28
C GLN A 76 -20.40 13.77 -14.74
N TYR A 77 -21.09 14.52 -13.88
CA TYR A 77 -21.60 15.86 -14.20
C TYR A 77 -21.16 16.88 -13.17
N ASP A 78 -20.86 18.10 -13.62
CA ASP A 78 -20.63 19.23 -12.74
C ASP A 78 -21.93 19.73 -12.08
N GLN A 79 -21.81 20.74 -11.20
CA GLN A 79 -22.98 21.35 -10.53
C GLN A 79 -23.95 22.05 -11.48
N ALA A 80 -23.49 22.43 -12.68
CA ALA A 80 -24.32 23.04 -13.72
C ALA A 80 -25.01 21.98 -14.60
N GLY A 81 -24.71 20.70 -14.41
CA GLY A 81 -25.26 19.59 -15.18
C GLY A 81 -24.53 19.32 -16.50
N ASN A 82 -23.34 19.88 -16.72
CA ASN A 82 -22.52 19.56 -17.88
C ASN A 82 -21.80 18.23 -17.64
N LEU A 83 -21.72 17.41 -18.68
CA LEU A 83 -20.94 16.18 -18.66
C LEU A 83 -19.44 16.54 -18.62
N VAL A 84 -18.72 16.05 -17.63
CA VAL A 84 -17.29 16.36 -17.42
C VAL A 84 -16.38 15.14 -17.51
N LYS A 85 -16.94 13.94 -17.41
CA LYS A 85 -16.17 12.69 -17.44
C LYS A 85 -17.05 11.54 -17.89
N ILE A 86 -16.47 10.58 -18.61
CA ILE A 86 -17.11 9.31 -18.93
C ILE A 86 -16.27 8.17 -18.38
N ALA A 87 -16.95 7.15 -17.88
CA ALA A 87 -16.36 5.90 -17.46
C ALA A 87 -16.90 4.74 -18.29
N ILE A 88 -16.02 3.82 -18.65
CA ILE A 88 -16.36 2.57 -19.33
C ILE A 88 -15.88 1.43 -18.44
N GLY A 89 -16.80 0.59 -17.99
CA GLY A 89 -16.51 -0.58 -17.16
C GLY A 89 -16.75 -1.86 -17.93
N PHE A 90 -15.72 -2.69 -18.12
CA PHE A 90 -15.88 -4.03 -18.68
C PHE A 90 -16.06 -5.07 -17.58
N ARG A 91 -17.05 -5.95 -17.74
CA ARG A 91 -17.32 -7.00 -16.76
C ARG A 91 -16.37 -8.19 -16.93
N GLY A 92 -16.03 -8.81 -15.80
CA GLY A 92 -15.38 -10.12 -15.74
C GLY A 92 -16.29 -11.28 -16.14
N THR A 93 -15.85 -12.51 -15.84
CA THR A 93 -16.61 -13.74 -16.13
C THR A 93 -17.86 -13.84 -15.26
N GLY A 94 -19.02 -14.06 -15.86
CA GLY A 94 -20.31 -14.19 -15.19
C GLY A 94 -21.33 -13.11 -15.63
N GLY A 95 -22.54 -13.21 -15.07
CA GLY A 95 -23.64 -12.29 -15.39
C GLY A 95 -24.56 -12.06 -14.19
N PRO A 96 -25.70 -11.37 -14.39
CA PRO A 96 -26.71 -11.21 -13.35
C PRO A 96 -27.07 -12.57 -12.71
N PRO A 97 -27.48 -12.63 -11.44
CA PRO A 97 -27.93 -13.88 -10.80
C PRO A 97 -29.01 -14.62 -11.62
N GLU A 98 -29.77 -13.87 -12.44
CA GLU A 98 -30.79 -14.38 -13.35
C GLU A 98 -30.23 -15.11 -14.60
N ALA A 99 -28.95 -14.91 -14.97
CA ALA A 99 -28.30 -15.49 -16.15
C ALA A 99 -27.91 -16.97 -15.97
N GLY A 100 -27.78 -17.43 -14.71
CA GLY A 100 -27.57 -18.83 -14.35
C GLY A 100 -26.19 -19.40 -14.72
N ILE A 101 -26.00 -20.70 -14.43
CA ILE A 101 -24.72 -21.44 -14.60
C ILE A 101 -24.21 -21.48 -16.05
N GLN A 102 -25.07 -21.27 -17.05
CA GLN A 102 -24.68 -21.32 -18.46
C GLN A 102 -23.86 -20.11 -18.90
N ASP A 103 -24.09 -18.93 -18.30
CA ASP A 103 -23.30 -17.73 -18.56
C ASP A 103 -21.88 -17.90 -18.01
N TYR A 104 -21.79 -18.39 -16.77
CA TYR A 104 -20.54 -18.78 -16.13
C TYR A 104 -19.71 -19.79 -16.96
N LEU A 105 -20.37 -20.80 -17.54
CA LEU A 105 -19.71 -21.79 -18.40
C LEU A 105 -19.29 -21.22 -19.77
N HIS A 106 -20.02 -20.23 -20.31
CA HIS A 106 -19.68 -19.59 -21.58
C HIS A 106 -18.52 -18.61 -21.42
N ASP A 107 -18.50 -17.84 -20.34
CA ASP A 107 -17.41 -16.92 -20.05
C ASP A 107 -16.15 -17.66 -19.60
N PHE A 108 -16.30 -18.77 -18.87
CA PHE A 108 -15.18 -19.67 -18.58
C PHE A 108 -14.59 -20.25 -19.88
N LYS A 109 -15.44 -20.59 -20.86
CA LYS A 109 -14.98 -20.98 -22.20
C LYS A 109 -14.30 -19.81 -22.94
N ASN A 110 -14.79 -18.58 -22.79
CA ASN A 110 -14.18 -17.37 -23.37
C ASN A 110 -12.79 -17.07 -22.78
N ASN A 111 -12.60 -17.24 -21.46
CA ASN A 111 -11.30 -17.08 -20.80
C ASN A 111 -10.24 -18.02 -21.37
N PHE A 112 -10.62 -19.26 -21.68
CA PHE A 112 -9.72 -20.21 -22.33
C PHE A 112 -9.68 -20.04 -23.86
N GLN A 113 -10.73 -19.55 -24.52
CA GLN A 113 -10.67 -19.21 -25.95
C GLN A 113 -9.70 -18.06 -26.21
N ALA A 114 -9.60 -17.06 -25.32
CA ALA A 114 -8.58 -16.01 -25.38
C ALA A 114 -7.16 -16.61 -25.33
N ALA A 115 -6.94 -17.58 -24.43
CA ALA A 115 -5.67 -18.29 -24.28
C ALA A 115 -5.30 -19.19 -25.49
N PHE A 116 -6.29 -19.60 -26.31
CA PHE A 116 -6.09 -20.42 -27.51
C PHE A 116 -6.24 -19.66 -28.84
N ASP A 117 -6.56 -18.36 -28.81
CA ASP A 117 -6.64 -17.47 -29.98
C ASP A 117 -5.91 -16.12 -29.74
N PRO A 118 -4.58 -16.15 -29.63
CA PRO A 118 -3.77 -14.97 -29.25
C PRO A 118 -3.71 -13.87 -30.33
N GLN A 119 -4.10 -14.16 -31.58
CA GLN A 119 -4.18 -13.16 -32.66
C GLN A 119 -5.62 -12.72 -32.98
N GLY A 120 -6.60 -13.17 -32.18
CA GLY A 120 -8.01 -12.83 -32.36
C GLY A 120 -8.64 -12.41 -31.05
N PHE A 121 -9.36 -13.31 -30.38
CA PHE A 121 -10.16 -12.99 -29.21
C PHE A 121 -9.37 -12.30 -28.09
N GLY A 122 -8.13 -12.70 -27.80
CA GLY A 122 -7.34 -12.10 -26.71
C GLY A 122 -6.89 -10.64 -26.94
N THR A 123 -6.76 -10.22 -28.21
CA THR A 123 -6.19 -8.92 -28.60
C THR A 123 -7.21 -7.96 -29.23
N GLU A 124 -8.34 -8.46 -29.71
CA GLU A 124 -9.41 -7.66 -30.33
C GLU A 124 -10.75 -7.70 -29.56
N TYR A 125 -10.78 -8.32 -28.37
CA TYR A 125 -12.01 -8.56 -27.58
C TYR A 125 -12.98 -7.37 -27.48
N PRO A 126 -12.57 -6.17 -26.98
CA PRO A 126 -13.48 -5.06 -26.79
C PRO A 126 -13.98 -4.49 -28.12
N TYR A 127 -13.21 -4.62 -29.20
CA TYR A 127 -13.67 -4.21 -30.53
C TYR A 127 -14.71 -5.18 -31.09
N LEU A 128 -14.51 -6.49 -30.90
CA LEU A 128 -15.49 -7.51 -31.31
C LEU A 128 -16.78 -7.42 -30.49
N ALA A 129 -16.67 -7.16 -29.18
CA ALA A 129 -17.79 -7.10 -28.27
C ALA A 129 -18.54 -5.76 -28.34
N PHE A 130 -17.83 -4.63 -28.41
CA PHE A 130 -18.41 -3.30 -28.15
C PHE A 130 -17.98 -2.25 -29.19
N GLY A 131 -17.58 -2.65 -30.39
CA GLY A 131 -17.05 -1.72 -31.40
C GLY A 131 -17.98 -0.55 -31.74
N ASN A 132 -19.28 -0.82 -31.94
CA ASN A 132 -20.28 0.21 -32.22
C ASN A 132 -20.66 1.02 -30.97
N LEU A 133 -20.73 0.37 -29.81
CA LEU A 133 -20.95 1.05 -28.53
C LEU A 133 -19.85 2.08 -28.27
N LEU A 134 -18.60 1.66 -28.38
CA LEU A 134 -17.43 2.52 -28.17
C LEU A 134 -17.36 3.65 -29.22
N SER A 135 -17.83 3.42 -30.45
CA SER A 135 -17.98 4.49 -31.45
C SER A 135 -19.06 5.51 -31.05
N SER A 136 -20.16 5.03 -30.46
CA SER A 136 -21.28 5.85 -29.98
C SER A 136 -20.85 6.70 -28.78
N VAL A 137 -20.09 6.12 -27.84
CA VAL A 137 -19.51 6.81 -26.69
C VAL A 137 -18.55 7.91 -27.14
N ALA A 138 -17.62 7.62 -28.05
CA ALA A 138 -16.67 8.61 -28.58
C ALA A 138 -17.40 9.79 -29.26
N SER A 139 -18.45 9.48 -30.02
CA SER A 139 -19.30 10.50 -30.67
C SER A 139 -20.03 11.37 -29.65
N TYR A 140 -20.63 10.76 -28.62
CA TYR A 140 -21.34 11.46 -27.56
C TYR A 140 -20.40 12.34 -26.72
N ALA A 141 -19.23 11.82 -26.35
CA ALA A 141 -18.18 12.55 -25.64
C ALA A 141 -17.73 13.80 -26.42
N SER A 142 -17.43 13.62 -27.71
CA SER A 142 -17.01 14.72 -28.61
C SER A 142 -18.09 15.79 -28.74
N GLN A 143 -19.37 15.41 -28.80
CA GLN A 143 -20.49 16.37 -28.84
C GLN A 143 -20.61 17.21 -27.56
N HIS A 144 -20.10 16.70 -26.44
CA HIS A 144 -20.08 17.38 -25.13
C HIS A 144 -18.73 18.05 -24.83
N GLY A 145 -17.82 18.11 -25.81
CA GLY A 145 -16.52 18.77 -25.67
C GLY A 145 -15.49 17.98 -24.87
N LEU A 146 -15.73 16.67 -24.65
CA LEU A 146 -14.77 15.77 -24.01
C LEU A 146 -13.84 15.12 -25.03
N ALA A 147 -12.62 14.83 -24.60
CA ALA A 147 -11.60 14.10 -25.36
C ALA A 147 -11.20 12.81 -24.64
N GLY A 148 -10.29 12.03 -25.23
CA GLY A 148 -9.81 10.75 -24.68
C GLY A 148 -9.34 10.84 -23.23
N GLN A 149 -8.66 11.92 -22.85
CA GLN A 149 -8.18 12.19 -21.48
C GLN A 149 -9.30 12.30 -20.43
N ASP A 150 -10.54 12.58 -20.85
CA ASP A 150 -11.70 12.69 -19.97
C ASP A 150 -12.44 11.35 -19.82
N ILE A 151 -11.87 10.28 -20.38
CA ILE A 151 -12.41 8.92 -20.33
C ILE A 151 -11.56 8.06 -19.39
N VAL A 152 -12.22 7.40 -18.44
CA VAL A 152 -11.63 6.36 -17.59
C VAL A 152 -12.16 5.00 -18.02
N ILE A 153 -11.26 4.04 -18.17
CA ILE A 153 -11.57 2.70 -18.63
C ILE A 153 -11.10 1.73 -17.54
N GLY A 154 -12.05 0.96 -17.02
CA GLY A 154 -11.85 0.02 -15.91
C GLY A 154 -12.44 -1.35 -16.22
N GLY A 155 -11.96 -2.37 -15.52
CA GLY A 155 -12.50 -3.72 -15.61
C GLY A 155 -11.70 -4.69 -14.77
N ALA A 156 -12.35 -5.76 -14.31
CA ALA A 156 -11.69 -6.81 -13.54
C ALA A 156 -11.79 -8.19 -14.20
N SER A 157 -10.79 -9.05 -14.01
CA SER A 157 -10.71 -10.41 -14.58
C SER A 157 -10.74 -10.35 -16.12
N LEU A 158 -11.67 -11.05 -16.78
CA LEU A 158 -11.89 -10.93 -18.24
C LEU A 158 -12.14 -9.47 -18.68
N GLY A 159 -12.75 -8.65 -17.82
CA GLY A 159 -12.91 -7.22 -18.05
C GLY A 159 -11.57 -6.48 -18.01
N GLY A 160 -10.63 -6.88 -17.15
CA GLY A 160 -9.27 -6.36 -17.12
C GLY A 160 -8.49 -6.70 -18.40
N MET A 161 -8.71 -7.89 -18.97
CA MET A 161 -8.19 -8.24 -20.30
C MET A 161 -8.78 -7.31 -21.38
N ALA A 162 -10.08 -7.01 -21.31
CA ALA A 162 -10.72 -6.07 -22.23
C ALA A 162 -10.12 -4.67 -22.13
N VAL A 163 -9.78 -4.19 -20.93
CA VAL A 163 -9.06 -2.91 -20.71
C VAL A 163 -7.70 -2.94 -21.42
N ASN A 164 -6.90 -4.00 -21.22
CA ASN A 164 -5.58 -4.14 -21.83
C ASN A 164 -5.66 -4.18 -23.37
N SER A 165 -6.56 -4.99 -23.91
CA SER A 165 -6.80 -5.06 -25.35
C SER A 165 -7.30 -3.73 -25.92
N MET A 166 -8.16 -3.00 -25.20
CA MET A 166 -8.64 -1.69 -25.64
C MET A 166 -7.51 -0.67 -25.70
N ALA A 167 -6.55 -0.72 -24.77
CA ALA A 167 -5.38 0.14 -24.77
C ALA A 167 -4.48 -0.11 -25.99
N ASP A 168 -4.22 -1.37 -26.33
CA ASP A 168 -3.46 -1.76 -27.52
C ASP A 168 -4.15 -1.30 -28.82
N LEU A 169 -5.48 -1.37 -28.88
CA LEU A 169 -6.28 -0.96 -30.04
C LEU A 169 -6.52 0.55 -30.16
N SER A 170 -6.26 1.31 -29.08
CA SER A 170 -6.74 2.68 -28.90
C SER A 170 -6.25 3.69 -29.95
N GLU A 171 -5.13 3.42 -30.62
CA GLU A 171 -4.58 4.28 -31.67
C GLU A 171 -5.17 3.98 -33.05
N ASP A 172 -5.41 2.70 -33.33
CA ASP A 172 -5.81 2.21 -34.66
C ASP A 172 -7.33 2.01 -34.80
N ARG A 173 -8.07 2.06 -33.69
CA ARG A 173 -9.54 1.94 -33.64
C ARG A 173 -10.17 3.24 -33.14
N TRP A 174 -11.45 3.41 -33.46
CA TRP A 174 -12.27 4.55 -33.03
C TRP A 174 -11.62 5.91 -33.35
N ASP A 175 -10.97 6.00 -34.51
CA ASP A 175 -10.24 7.19 -34.99
C ASP A 175 -9.20 7.74 -33.99
N GLY A 176 -8.65 6.87 -33.13
CA GLY A 176 -7.67 7.25 -32.12
C GLY A 176 -8.25 8.00 -30.92
N PHE A 177 -9.58 8.04 -30.75
CA PHE A 177 -10.23 8.83 -29.70
C PHE A 177 -9.78 8.44 -28.29
N TYR A 178 -9.57 7.14 -28.05
CA TYR A 178 -9.25 6.61 -26.72
C TYR A 178 -7.75 6.56 -26.40
N LYS A 179 -6.85 6.95 -27.32
CA LYS A 179 -5.40 6.79 -27.14
C LYS A 179 -4.84 7.47 -25.88
N ASP A 180 -5.48 8.56 -25.45
CA ASP A 180 -5.10 9.38 -24.30
C ASP A 180 -5.95 9.10 -23.05
N SER A 181 -6.80 8.07 -23.08
CA SER A 181 -7.62 7.66 -21.94
C SER A 181 -6.80 7.10 -20.78
N SER A 182 -7.41 7.10 -19.59
CA SER A 182 -6.85 6.43 -18.42
C SER A 182 -7.33 4.98 -18.38
N TYR A 183 -6.39 4.04 -18.35
CA TYR A 183 -6.65 2.61 -18.37
C TYR A 183 -6.16 1.98 -17.07
N VAL A 184 -7.07 1.37 -16.32
CA VAL A 184 -6.75 0.63 -15.10
C VAL A 184 -7.44 -0.73 -15.15
N ALA A 185 -6.66 -1.79 -15.20
CA ALA A 185 -7.15 -3.16 -15.25
C ALA A 185 -6.92 -3.83 -13.90
N VAL A 186 -7.88 -4.64 -13.45
CA VAL A 186 -7.79 -5.35 -12.17
C VAL A 186 -7.78 -6.85 -12.40
N VAL A 187 -6.85 -7.56 -11.76
CA VAL A 187 -6.65 -9.02 -11.85
C VAL A 187 -6.71 -9.54 -13.30
N SER A 188 -6.11 -8.77 -14.22
CA SER A 188 -6.12 -9.08 -15.64
C SER A 188 -5.27 -10.32 -15.94
N PRO A 189 -5.77 -11.28 -16.74
CA PRO A 189 -4.98 -12.42 -17.16
C PRO A 189 -3.97 -12.09 -18.26
N SER A 190 -4.15 -11.02 -19.02
CA SER A 190 -3.15 -10.55 -20.00
C SER A 190 -2.80 -9.11 -19.76
N LEU A 191 -1.56 -8.77 -20.11
CA LEU A 191 -1.02 -7.44 -19.98
C LEU A 191 -0.80 -6.85 -21.38
N SER A 192 -1.18 -5.59 -21.55
CA SER A 192 -0.99 -4.80 -22.77
C SER A 192 0.50 -4.57 -23.03
N THR A 193 0.87 -4.50 -24.30
CA THR A 193 2.24 -4.12 -24.69
C THR A 193 2.43 -2.61 -24.79
N SER A 194 1.35 -1.83 -24.69
CA SER A 194 1.34 -0.39 -24.97
C SER A 194 1.85 0.50 -23.81
N GLN A 195 2.24 -0.06 -22.65
CA GLN A 195 2.61 0.69 -21.43
C GLN A 195 1.60 1.79 -21.05
N LYS A 196 0.32 1.59 -21.37
CA LYS A 196 -0.77 2.53 -21.08
C LYS A 196 -1.61 2.12 -19.89
N VAL A 197 -1.43 0.92 -19.35
CA VAL A 197 -2.40 0.30 -18.44
C VAL A 197 -1.76 0.08 -17.08
N LEU A 198 -2.37 0.64 -16.04
CA LEU A 198 -2.06 0.25 -14.66
C LEU A 198 -2.78 -1.07 -14.36
N ASN A 199 -2.02 -2.14 -14.14
CA ASN A 199 -2.53 -3.47 -13.83
C ASN A 199 -2.42 -3.73 -12.33
N LEU A 200 -3.58 -3.80 -11.67
CA LEU A 200 -3.68 -4.00 -10.22
C LEU A 200 -4.06 -5.44 -9.93
N GLY A 201 -3.42 -6.09 -8.96
CA GLY A 201 -3.75 -7.44 -8.55
C GLY A 201 -2.85 -7.93 -7.44
N ALA A 202 -3.27 -9.03 -6.80
CA ALA A 202 -2.45 -9.72 -5.82
C ALA A 202 -1.62 -10.83 -6.50
N GLU A 203 -0.37 -11.02 -6.07
CA GLU A 203 0.55 -12.03 -6.61
C GLU A 203 0.00 -13.45 -6.48
N ASN A 204 -0.80 -13.68 -5.45
CA ASN A 204 -1.37 -14.98 -5.13
C ASN A 204 -2.71 -15.22 -5.84
N ASP A 205 -3.14 -14.30 -6.71
CA ASP A 205 -4.26 -14.51 -7.64
C ASP A 205 -3.81 -15.33 -8.85
N PRO A 206 -4.32 -16.56 -9.04
CA PRO A 206 -3.87 -17.45 -10.11
C PRO A 206 -4.24 -16.93 -11.51
N VAL A 207 -5.16 -15.97 -11.62
CA VAL A 207 -5.60 -15.37 -12.89
C VAL A 207 -4.75 -14.16 -13.24
N PHE A 208 -4.31 -13.38 -12.26
CA PHE A 208 -3.56 -12.15 -12.51
C PHE A 208 -2.20 -12.47 -13.17
N ARG A 209 -1.88 -11.80 -14.29
CA ARG A 209 -0.65 -12.02 -15.09
C ARG A 209 -0.49 -13.43 -15.68
N LEU A 210 -1.59 -14.19 -15.77
CA LEU A 210 -1.59 -15.57 -16.27
C LEU A 210 -0.92 -15.76 -17.64
N MET A 211 -1.14 -14.85 -18.59
CA MET A 211 -0.70 -14.96 -19.98
C MET A 211 0.56 -14.14 -20.24
N GLU A 212 1.60 -14.81 -20.73
CA GLU A 212 2.85 -14.18 -21.16
C GLU A 212 2.72 -13.80 -22.64
N ASN A 213 2.88 -12.51 -22.97
CA ASN A 213 2.70 -11.99 -24.34
C ASN A 213 1.35 -12.40 -24.99
N GLY A 214 0.29 -12.45 -24.19
CA GLY A 214 -1.04 -12.86 -24.64
C GLY A 214 -1.20 -14.36 -24.92
N GLN A 215 -0.25 -15.20 -24.48
CA GLN A 215 -0.28 -16.66 -24.65
C GLN A 215 -0.19 -17.40 -23.31
N LEU A 216 -0.88 -18.55 -23.23
CA LEU A 216 -0.71 -19.49 -22.12
C LEU A 216 0.57 -20.30 -22.34
N THR A 217 1.52 -20.21 -21.42
CA THR A 217 2.75 -21.02 -21.44
C THR A 217 2.66 -22.15 -20.41
N TRP A 218 3.64 -23.06 -20.40
CA TRP A 218 3.72 -24.04 -19.32
C TRP A 218 3.99 -23.39 -17.95
N GLY A 219 4.63 -22.22 -17.92
CA GLY A 219 4.83 -21.41 -16.70
C GLY A 219 3.52 -20.84 -16.17
N SER A 220 2.61 -20.42 -17.06
CA SER A 220 1.26 -19.93 -16.73
C SER A 220 0.41 -20.90 -15.91
N LEU A 221 0.72 -22.20 -15.90
CA LEU A 221 -0.10 -23.19 -15.19
C LEU A 221 0.26 -23.33 -13.71
N GLY A 222 1.41 -22.78 -13.30
CA GLY A 222 1.87 -22.69 -11.92
C GLY A 222 1.83 -21.26 -11.41
N ALA A 223 2.76 -20.90 -10.51
CA ALA A 223 2.96 -19.51 -10.11
C ALA A 223 3.72 -18.73 -11.21
N HIS A 224 3.29 -17.50 -11.47
CA HIS A 224 3.72 -16.67 -12.60
C HIS A 224 3.96 -15.22 -12.16
N ASP A 225 5.00 -15.02 -11.36
CA ASP A 225 5.34 -13.73 -10.73
C ASP A 225 6.59 -13.09 -11.35
N SER A 226 6.54 -12.74 -12.64
CA SER A 226 7.62 -11.98 -13.28
C SER A 226 7.27 -10.50 -13.27
N PRO A 227 8.18 -9.59 -12.85
CA PRO A 227 7.88 -8.17 -12.78
C PRO A 227 7.52 -7.55 -14.13
N VAL A 228 6.53 -6.66 -14.13
CA VAL A 228 6.07 -5.94 -15.33
C VAL A 228 5.79 -4.48 -14.99
N GLU A 229 6.33 -3.56 -15.80
CA GLU A 229 6.09 -2.13 -15.63
C GLU A 229 4.58 -1.78 -15.57
N LEU A 230 4.20 -0.81 -14.72
CA LEU A 230 2.81 -0.44 -14.45
C LEU A 230 1.94 -1.61 -13.95
N THR A 231 2.55 -2.55 -13.24
CA THR A 231 1.84 -3.70 -12.62
C THR A 231 2.20 -3.77 -11.15
N THR A 232 1.21 -4.00 -10.29
CA THR A 232 1.47 -4.17 -8.85
C THR A 232 1.89 -5.61 -8.59
N ASP A 233 3.19 -5.87 -8.59
CA ASP A 233 3.70 -7.24 -8.64
C ASP A 233 3.70 -7.93 -7.27
N ASN A 234 3.87 -7.18 -6.17
CA ASN A 234 4.17 -7.74 -4.83
C ASN A 234 3.06 -7.51 -3.79
N ILE A 235 1.79 -7.41 -4.22
CA ILE A 235 0.64 -7.36 -3.30
C ILE A 235 0.22 -8.77 -2.91
N ILE A 236 0.02 -9.05 -1.63
CA ILE A 236 -0.46 -10.33 -1.10
C ILE A 236 -1.83 -10.14 -0.46
N SER A 237 -2.84 -10.84 -0.97
CA SER A 237 -4.11 -11.02 -0.24
C SER A 237 -3.97 -12.15 0.76
N PHE A 238 -3.78 -11.81 2.04
CA PHE A 238 -3.60 -12.78 3.12
C PHE A 238 -4.94 -13.34 3.59
N ASN A 239 -5.50 -14.26 2.81
CA ASN A 239 -6.74 -14.96 3.16
C ASN A 239 -6.47 -16.34 3.81
N SER A 240 -7.54 -17.02 4.21
CA SER A 240 -7.44 -18.33 4.88
C SER A 240 -6.74 -19.41 4.05
N HIS A 241 -6.79 -19.31 2.72
CA HIS A 241 -6.07 -20.23 1.84
C HIS A 241 -4.57 -19.95 1.86
N TYR A 242 -4.14 -18.70 1.67
CA TYR A 242 -2.73 -18.31 1.72
C TYR A 242 -2.08 -18.68 3.07
N ALA A 243 -2.81 -18.48 4.17
CA ALA A 243 -2.35 -18.81 5.51
C ALA A 243 -2.23 -20.32 5.79
N SER A 244 -3.02 -21.16 5.11
CA SER A 244 -3.15 -22.57 5.49
C SER A 244 -2.01 -23.44 4.97
N PHE A 245 -1.26 -24.08 5.88
CA PHE A 245 -0.28 -25.10 5.48
C PHE A 245 -0.93 -26.27 4.71
N TRP A 246 -2.10 -26.73 5.17
CA TRP A 246 -2.74 -27.93 4.62
C TRP A 246 -3.37 -27.71 3.25
N GLN A 247 -3.97 -26.54 3.01
CA GLN A 247 -4.57 -26.24 1.70
C GLN A 247 -3.49 -26.05 0.63
N ASN A 248 -2.32 -25.59 1.03
CA ASN A 248 -1.17 -25.35 0.16
C ASN A 248 -0.27 -26.58 -0.08
N LEU A 249 -0.71 -27.79 0.33
CA LEU A 249 -0.13 -29.04 -0.14
C LEU A 249 -0.46 -29.32 -1.62
N LEU A 250 -1.59 -28.77 -2.10
CA LEU A 250 -1.90 -28.75 -3.52
C LEU A 250 -1.14 -27.59 -4.18
N PRO A 251 -0.53 -27.81 -5.37
CA PRO A 251 0.12 -26.73 -6.10
C PRO A 251 -0.84 -25.56 -6.38
N HIS A 252 -0.32 -24.34 -6.25
CA HIS A 252 -1.02 -23.14 -6.69
C HIS A 252 -1.19 -23.17 -8.21
N SER A 253 -2.43 -22.99 -8.68
CA SER A 253 -2.76 -23.11 -10.10
C SER A 253 -4.19 -22.64 -10.36
N VAL A 254 -4.45 -22.14 -11.57
CA VAL A 254 -5.81 -21.91 -12.09
C VAL A 254 -6.68 -23.18 -12.11
N PHE A 255 -6.09 -24.38 -12.01
CA PHE A 255 -6.85 -25.63 -11.92
C PHE A 255 -7.17 -26.06 -10.48
N ASN A 256 -6.64 -25.36 -9.47
CA ASN A 256 -6.93 -25.60 -8.07
C ASN A 256 -8.02 -24.62 -7.61
N PRO A 257 -9.27 -25.07 -7.34
CA PRO A 257 -10.37 -24.18 -6.97
C PRO A 257 -10.09 -23.35 -5.71
N LEU A 258 -9.25 -23.83 -4.79
CA LEU A 258 -8.90 -23.07 -3.59
C LEU A 258 -8.00 -21.86 -3.89
N SER A 259 -7.22 -21.91 -4.98
CA SER A 259 -6.42 -20.77 -5.43
C SER A 259 -7.28 -19.61 -5.92
N TRP A 260 -8.53 -19.85 -6.31
CA TRP A 260 -9.44 -18.80 -6.81
C TRP A 260 -10.08 -17.95 -5.72
N LEU A 261 -9.92 -18.28 -4.42
CA LEU A 261 -10.57 -17.54 -3.34
C LEU A 261 -10.19 -16.05 -3.34
N VAL A 262 -8.93 -15.72 -3.63
CA VAL A 262 -8.46 -14.33 -3.78
C VAL A 262 -9.04 -13.62 -5.01
N HIS A 263 -9.50 -14.37 -6.01
CA HIS A 263 -10.10 -13.83 -7.22
C HIS A 263 -11.59 -13.46 -7.03
N GLU A 264 -12.14 -13.67 -5.83
CA GLU A 264 -13.50 -13.24 -5.51
C GLU A 264 -13.58 -11.71 -5.51
N PRO A 265 -14.58 -11.10 -6.17
CA PRO A 265 -14.68 -9.64 -6.28
C PRO A 265 -14.60 -8.92 -4.93
N ALA A 266 -15.16 -9.51 -3.86
CA ALA A 266 -15.17 -8.93 -2.52
C ALA A 266 -13.79 -8.88 -1.87
N GLU A 267 -12.97 -9.91 -2.05
CA GLU A 267 -11.59 -9.88 -1.58
C GLU A 267 -10.78 -8.85 -2.36
N ILE A 268 -10.96 -8.79 -3.68
CA ILE A 268 -10.30 -7.80 -4.56
C ILE A 268 -10.63 -6.37 -4.15
N ALA A 269 -11.92 -6.06 -4.01
CA ALA A 269 -12.36 -4.73 -3.61
C ALA A 269 -11.89 -4.38 -2.19
N ALA A 270 -11.82 -5.36 -1.28
CA ALA A 270 -11.35 -5.11 0.07
C ALA A 270 -9.85 -4.77 0.12
N TYR A 271 -8.98 -5.59 -0.49
CA TYR A 271 -7.54 -5.34 -0.38
C TYR A 271 -7.11 -4.08 -1.14
N LEU A 272 -7.65 -3.83 -2.33
CA LEU A 272 -7.30 -2.62 -3.10
C LEU A 272 -7.68 -1.36 -2.33
N LYS A 273 -8.87 -1.33 -1.73
CA LYS A 273 -9.34 -0.17 -0.99
C LYS A 273 -8.49 0.07 0.25
N ARG A 274 -8.13 -1.00 0.96
CA ARG A 274 -7.31 -0.89 2.17
C ARG A 274 -5.91 -0.34 1.87
N ILE A 275 -5.30 -0.77 0.77
CA ILE A 275 -4.02 -0.20 0.32
C ILE A 275 -4.18 1.30 0.04
N ALA A 276 -5.22 1.70 -0.69
CA ALA A 276 -5.44 3.11 -1.03
C ALA A 276 -5.74 4.01 0.18
N ASP A 277 -6.34 3.44 1.23
CA ASP A 277 -6.70 4.15 2.46
C ASP A 277 -5.60 4.14 3.52
N SER A 278 -4.59 3.28 3.38
CA SER A 278 -3.48 3.13 4.31
C SER A 278 -2.79 4.47 4.61
N GLU A 279 -2.50 4.70 5.88
CA GLU A 279 -1.67 5.85 6.30
C GLU A 279 -0.23 5.76 5.73
N PHE A 280 0.21 4.56 5.35
CA PHE A 280 1.51 4.33 4.71
C PHE A 280 1.48 4.41 3.19
N TYR A 281 0.34 4.70 2.55
CA TYR A 281 0.20 4.66 1.10
C TYR A 281 1.27 5.48 0.35
N GLU A 282 1.60 6.69 0.83
CA GLU A 282 2.58 7.57 0.17
C GLU A 282 4.04 7.10 0.32
N LEU A 283 4.31 6.14 1.22
CA LEU A 283 5.61 5.50 1.40
C LEU A 283 5.81 4.31 0.44
N THR A 284 4.72 3.80 -0.13
CA THR A 284 4.78 2.69 -1.08
C THR A 284 5.33 3.14 -2.44
N HIS A 285 5.64 2.17 -3.30
CA HIS A 285 5.98 2.31 -4.71
C HIS A 285 5.50 1.09 -5.49
N GLU A 286 5.67 1.08 -6.82
CA GLU A 286 5.09 0.07 -7.72
C GLU A 286 5.43 -1.39 -7.35
N ASP A 287 6.64 -1.61 -6.83
CA ASP A 287 7.14 -2.93 -6.44
C ASP A 287 7.10 -3.17 -4.92
N SER A 288 6.47 -2.29 -4.13
CA SER A 288 6.37 -2.47 -2.68
C SER A 288 5.71 -3.80 -2.31
N THR A 289 6.31 -4.50 -1.35
CA THR A 289 5.70 -5.72 -0.80
C THR A 289 4.61 -5.33 0.19
N ILE A 290 3.34 -5.60 -0.16
CA ILE A 290 2.19 -5.25 0.68
C ILE A 290 1.36 -6.49 1.02
N VAL A 291 1.35 -6.89 2.28
CA VAL A 291 0.53 -7.97 2.83
C VAL A 291 -0.75 -7.37 3.40
N VAL A 292 -1.90 -7.80 2.88
CA VAL A 292 -3.20 -7.26 3.28
C VAL A 292 -4.05 -8.34 3.90
N SER A 293 -4.47 -8.14 5.16
CA SER A 293 -5.35 -9.07 5.88
C SER A 293 -6.69 -9.21 5.15
N ASN A 294 -7.01 -10.42 4.72
CA ASN A 294 -8.31 -10.81 4.17
C ASN A 294 -8.85 -12.04 4.90
N LEU A 295 -8.54 -12.13 6.19
CA LEU A 295 -9.06 -13.15 7.08
C LEU A 295 -10.48 -12.80 7.52
N SER A 296 -11.28 -13.82 7.87
CA SER A 296 -12.49 -13.57 8.64
C SER A 296 -12.11 -13.12 10.06
N PRO A 297 -12.99 -12.42 10.80
CA PRO A 297 -12.69 -11.99 12.17
C PRO A 297 -12.25 -13.15 13.08
N GLU A 298 -12.84 -14.33 12.93
CA GLU A 298 -12.46 -15.52 13.71
C GLU A 298 -11.05 -15.99 13.36
N ALA A 299 -10.70 -15.99 12.08
CA ALA A 299 -9.37 -16.40 11.63
C ALA A 299 -8.31 -15.35 12.00
N GLY A 300 -8.62 -14.06 11.91
CA GLY A 300 -7.75 -12.93 12.28
C GLY A 300 -7.29 -13.02 13.74
N SER A 301 -8.20 -13.38 14.65
CA SER A 301 -7.89 -13.54 16.08
C SER A 301 -6.93 -14.70 16.44
N THR A 302 -6.59 -15.58 15.49
CA THR A 302 -5.77 -16.78 15.74
C THR A 302 -4.65 -17.03 14.73
N THR A 303 -4.56 -16.22 13.68
CA THR A 303 -3.62 -16.42 12.57
C THR A 303 -2.82 -15.15 12.36
N TRP A 304 -1.49 -15.26 12.41
CA TRP A 304 -0.61 -14.13 12.13
C TRP A 304 -0.63 -13.81 10.63
N VAL A 305 -0.98 -12.57 10.30
CA VAL A 305 -0.80 -11.97 8.99
C VAL A 305 0.67 -11.59 8.87
N GLU A 306 1.36 -12.25 7.94
CA GLU A 306 2.82 -12.11 7.75
C GLU A 306 3.20 -12.40 6.30
N ASN A 307 4.35 -11.89 5.87
CA ASN A 307 4.91 -12.25 4.57
C ASN A 307 5.46 -13.68 4.60
N LEU A 308 4.71 -14.64 4.06
CA LEU A 308 5.11 -16.05 4.01
C LEU A 308 6.03 -16.38 2.83
N GLY A 309 6.23 -15.45 1.89
CA GLY A 309 7.01 -15.67 0.66
C GLY A 309 6.49 -16.85 -0.19
N ARG A 310 5.17 -17.05 -0.23
CA ARG A 310 4.55 -18.13 -1.03
C ARG A 310 4.22 -17.62 -2.43
N TYR A 311 4.49 -18.46 -3.44
CA TYR A 311 4.09 -18.28 -4.85
C TYR A 311 4.80 -17.18 -5.62
N GLY A 312 5.18 -16.09 -4.95
CA GLY A 312 5.98 -15.02 -5.53
C GLY A 312 7.46 -15.34 -5.69
N SER A 313 8.12 -14.41 -6.35
CA SER A 313 9.56 -14.20 -6.34
C SER A 313 10.01 -13.78 -4.92
N THR A 314 11.33 -13.62 -4.73
CA THR A 314 11.83 -13.21 -3.41
C THR A 314 11.57 -11.72 -3.23
N HIS A 315 10.70 -11.39 -2.27
CA HIS A 315 10.45 -10.01 -1.84
C HIS A 315 11.72 -9.31 -1.34
N SER A 316 11.88 -8.05 -1.74
CA SER A 316 12.92 -7.12 -1.28
C SER A 316 12.29 -5.87 -0.66
N GLY A 317 13.12 -5.02 -0.07
CA GLY A 317 12.65 -3.76 0.50
C GLY A 317 11.85 -3.91 1.79
N PRO A 318 11.21 -2.81 2.21
CA PRO A 318 10.31 -2.82 3.35
C PRO A 318 9.04 -3.64 3.06
N THR A 319 8.46 -4.21 4.10
CA THR A 319 7.15 -4.89 4.02
C THR A 319 6.07 -4.06 4.68
N PHE A 320 4.98 -3.80 3.97
CA PHE A 320 3.78 -3.18 4.52
C PHE A 320 2.80 -4.29 4.91
N VAL A 321 2.30 -4.31 6.14
CA VAL A 321 1.32 -5.29 6.61
C VAL A 321 0.10 -4.55 7.14
N LEU A 322 -1.02 -4.72 6.44
CA LEU A 322 -2.25 -3.97 6.69
C LEU A 322 -3.32 -4.90 7.29
N GLY A 323 -3.81 -4.55 8.49
CA GLY A 323 -4.86 -5.24 9.24
C GLY A 323 -6.27 -4.97 8.70
N THR A 324 -7.27 -5.01 9.56
CA THR A 324 -8.68 -4.83 9.23
C THR A 324 -9.34 -3.85 10.21
N GLU A 325 -10.66 -3.86 10.28
CA GLU A 325 -11.42 -3.12 11.31
C GLU A 325 -11.80 -4.04 12.49
N ASN A 326 -11.20 -5.22 12.57
CA ASN A 326 -11.39 -6.21 13.63
C ASN A 326 -10.04 -6.60 14.22
N ASP A 327 -10.05 -7.23 15.40
CA ASP A 327 -8.85 -7.74 16.06
C ASP A 327 -7.98 -8.62 15.12
N ASP A 328 -6.78 -8.14 14.81
CA ASP A 328 -5.80 -8.81 13.96
C ASP A 328 -4.52 -9.20 14.73
N LEU A 329 -3.85 -10.25 14.25
CA LEU A 329 -2.49 -10.60 14.66
C LEU A 329 -1.54 -10.26 13.51
N LEU A 330 -0.71 -9.22 13.65
CA LEU A 330 0.13 -8.69 12.57
C LEU A 330 1.61 -8.91 12.89
N ARG A 331 2.36 -9.51 11.96
CA ARG A 331 3.79 -9.80 12.14
C ARG A 331 4.64 -9.30 10.97
N GLY A 332 5.61 -8.46 11.32
CA GLY A 332 6.75 -8.08 10.49
C GLY A 332 7.87 -9.12 10.47
N GLY A 333 8.76 -8.98 9.50
CA GLY A 333 9.89 -9.86 9.27
C GLY A 333 11.15 -9.50 10.08
N ALA A 334 12.30 -9.90 9.55
CA ALA A 334 13.60 -9.49 10.11
C ALA A 334 14.12 -8.17 9.51
N GLY A 335 13.39 -7.62 8.54
CA GLY A 335 13.73 -6.41 7.79
C GLY A 335 13.06 -5.19 8.39
N ASN A 336 12.78 -4.20 7.54
CA ASN A 336 12.02 -3.02 7.92
C ASN A 336 10.55 -3.26 7.62
N ASP A 337 9.68 -3.03 8.59
CA ASP A 337 8.27 -3.35 8.48
C ASP A 337 7.38 -2.17 8.88
N TYR A 338 6.30 -1.98 8.12
CA TYR A 338 5.26 -0.97 8.33
C TYR A 338 3.95 -1.69 8.64
N LEU A 339 3.54 -1.71 9.91
CA LEU A 339 2.38 -2.46 10.38
C LEU A 339 1.24 -1.50 10.72
N GLU A 340 0.07 -1.68 10.11
CA GLU A 340 -1.12 -0.85 10.34
C GLU A 340 -2.26 -1.73 10.83
N GLY A 341 -2.73 -1.51 12.06
CA GLY A 341 -3.82 -2.27 12.68
C GLY A 341 -5.17 -2.00 12.03
N GLY A 342 -5.51 -0.71 11.90
CA GLY A 342 -6.82 -0.25 11.49
C GLY A 342 -7.72 -0.04 12.72
N GLY A 343 -8.76 -0.85 12.84
CA GLY A 343 -9.61 -0.88 14.02
C GLY A 343 -9.62 -2.26 14.67
N GLY A 344 -9.94 -2.33 15.97
CA GLY A 344 -9.91 -3.59 16.70
C GLY A 344 -8.81 -3.61 17.77
N ASN A 345 -8.71 -4.69 18.54
CA ASN A 345 -7.64 -4.86 19.51
C ASN A 345 -6.53 -5.70 18.89
N ASP A 346 -5.55 -5.04 18.31
CA ASP A 346 -4.56 -5.69 17.47
C ASP A 346 -3.33 -6.13 18.27
N VAL A 347 -2.68 -7.21 17.82
CA VAL A 347 -1.42 -7.69 18.38
C VAL A 347 -0.33 -7.67 17.32
N PHE A 348 0.75 -6.93 17.60
CA PHE A 348 1.86 -6.70 16.69
C PHE A 348 3.11 -7.47 17.12
N GLN A 349 3.88 -7.93 16.13
CA GLN A 349 5.26 -8.39 16.30
C GLN A 349 6.10 -7.75 15.20
N THR A 350 7.03 -6.85 15.53
CA THR A 350 7.85 -6.17 14.51
C THR A 350 9.00 -7.01 14.00
N GLY A 351 9.53 -7.91 14.83
CA GLY A 351 10.72 -8.68 14.48
C GLY A 351 12.00 -7.85 14.59
N GLY A 352 12.75 -7.71 13.49
CA GLY A 352 14.05 -7.02 13.45
C GLY A 352 13.97 -5.62 12.84
N GLY A 353 15.12 -5.06 12.46
CA GLY A 353 15.21 -3.87 11.59
C GLY A 353 14.61 -2.59 12.16
N TYR A 354 14.12 -1.73 11.25
CA TYR A 354 13.58 -0.40 11.56
C TYR A 354 12.14 -0.35 11.12
N ASN A 355 11.22 -0.07 12.05
CA ASN A 355 9.81 -0.34 11.84
C ASN A 355 8.94 0.85 12.21
N MET A 356 7.77 0.93 11.59
CA MET A 356 6.67 1.77 12.02
C MET A 356 5.45 0.92 12.34
N VAL A 357 4.80 1.20 13.46
CA VAL A 357 3.57 0.54 13.86
C VAL A 357 2.52 1.58 14.17
N LEU A 358 1.39 1.49 13.48
CA LEU A 358 0.20 2.26 13.75
C LEU A 358 -0.84 1.33 14.36
N GLY A 359 -1.01 1.40 15.68
CA GLY A 359 -1.99 0.58 16.39
C GLY A 359 -3.43 0.86 15.93
N GLY A 360 -3.75 2.12 15.63
CA GLY A 360 -5.09 2.50 15.22
C GLY A 360 -6.11 2.45 16.36
N GLN A 361 -7.38 2.27 16.04
CA GLN A 361 -8.46 2.31 17.03
C GLN A 361 -8.56 1.01 17.82
N GLY A 362 -8.53 1.07 19.15
CA GLY A 362 -8.79 -0.07 20.03
C GLY A 362 -7.74 -0.16 21.13
N SER A 363 -7.61 -1.33 21.75
CA SER A 363 -6.60 -1.61 22.78
C SER A 363 -5.51 -2.51 22.20
N ASN A 364 -4.38 -1.93 21.83
CA ASN A 364 -3.38 -2.62 21.02
C ASN A 364 -2.21 -3.14 21.86
N THR A 365 -1.62 -4.24 21.39
CA THR A 365 -0.53 -4.92 22.08
C THR A 365 0.68 -5.10 21.16
N LEU A 366 1.87 -4.69 21.58
CA LEU A 366 3.11 -5.17 20.97
C LEU A 366 3.66 -6.36 21.77
N ASP A 367 3.85 -7.50 21.10
CA ASP A 367 4.57 -8.66 21.64
C ASP A 367 6.04 -8.61 21.24
N LEU A 368 6.90 -8.35 22.23
CA LEU A 368 8.35 -8.24 22.05
C LEU A 368 9.02 -9.58 21.74
N ARG A 369 8.36 -10.71 22.00
CA ARG A 369 8.88 -12.08 21.88
C ARG A 369 10.18 -12.38 22.66
N GLY A 370 10.70 -11.42 23.40
CA GLY A 370 11.94 -11.49 24.18
C GLY A 370 11.74 -10.93 25.59
N SER A 371 12.77 -11.06 26.42
CA SER A 371 12.77 -10.45 27.75
C SER A 371 12.83 -8.94 27.60
N LEU A 372 12.08 -8.21 28.44
CA LEU A 372 12.08 -6.75 28.47
C LEU A 372 13.50 -6.18 28.60
N SER A 373 14.38 -6.89 29.30
CA SER A 373 15.79 -6.50 29.50
C SER A 373 16.64 -6.46 28.22
N GLN A 374 16.14 -7.02 27.11
CA GLN A 374 16.82 -7.01 25.81
C GLN A 374 16.52 -5.74 24.99
N PHE A 375 15.61 -4.89 25.47
CA PHE A 375 15.12 -3.72 24.75
C PHE A 375 15.41 -2.44 25.54
N GLN A 376 15.73 -1.37 24.81
CA GLN A 376 15.69 -0.01 25.33
C GLN A 376 14.36 0.62 24.90
N LEU A 377 13.63 1.17 25.87
CA LEU A 377 12.32 1.74 25.64
C LEU A 377 12.33 3.21 26.00
N ALA A 378 11.87 4.07 25.09
CA ALA A 378 11.70 5.50 25.35
C ALA A 378 10.29 5.93 24.93
N TYR A 379 9.76 6.99 25.54
CA TYR A 379 8.40 7.45 25.30
C TYR A 379 8.39 8.98 25.28
N ASP A 380 7.88 9.56 24.19
CA ASP A 380 7.92 11.03 23.97
C ASP A 380 6.74 11.77 24.61
N SER A 381 6.07 11.16 25.58
CA SER A 381 4.89 11.76 26.18
C SER A 381 5.18 13.10 26.84
N ALA A 382 4.32 14.07 26.53
CA ALA A 382 4.24 15.35 27.21
C ALA A 382 3.47 15.13 28.52
N LYS A 383 4.08 15.44 29.68
CA LYS A 383 3.41 15.28 31.00
C LYS A 383 2.31 16.33 31.24
N ASP A 384 2.13 17.28 30.32
CA ASP A 384 1.38 18.51 30.48
C ASP A 384 0.05 18.58 29.71
N ASP A 385 -0.46 17.46 29.15
CA ASP A 385 -1.85 17.33 28.63
C ASP A 385 -2.21 18.32 27.50
N LEU A 386 -1.20 18.92 26.85
CA LEU A 386 -1.36 19.79 25.70
C LEU A 386 -1.37 18.91 24.45
N ASN A 387 -2.49 18.87 23.71
CA ASN A 387 -2.63 18.13 22.45
C ASN A 387 -1.49 18.45 21.47
N ASP A 388 -0.44 17.63 21.47
CA ASP A 388 0.84 17.82 20.77
C ASP A 388 1.12 16.66 19.79
N GLY A 389 0.05 16.09 19.24
CA GLY A 389 0.11 14.86 18.46
C GLY A 389 0.05 13.60 19.32
N PRO A 390 -0.01 12.41 18.69
CA PRO A 390 -0.03 11.13 19.39
C PRO A 390 1.31 10.92 20.12
N ASN A 391 1.24 10.31 21.31
CA ASN A 391 2.46 9.88 22.00
C ASN A 391 3.04 8.65 21.31
N THR A 392 4.35 8.62 21.14
CA THR A 392 5.08 7.58 20.43
C THR A 392 5.95 6.79 21.40
N LEU A 393 5.80 5.47 21.34
CA LEU A 393 6.70 4.52 21.98
C LEU A 393 7.84 4.18 21.03
N TYR A 394 9.06 4.22 21.53
CA TYR A 394 10.27 3.84 20.80
C TYR A 394 10.84 2.57 21.43
N VAL A 395 11.02 1.54 20.61
CA VAL A 395 11.60 0.27 21.04
C VAL A 395 12.89 0.06 20.26
N ARG A 396 14.04 0.06 20.94
CA ARG A 396 15.33 -0.28 20.35
C ARG A 396 15.77 -1.66 20.80
N ASP A 397 16.06 -2.54 19.84
CA ASP A 397 16.52 -3.91 20.10
C ASP A 397 18.03 -3.98 20.40
N GLY A 398 18.51 -5.17 20.78
CA GLY A 398 19.92 -5.40 21.07
C GLY A 398 20.87 -5.33 19.86
N LEU A 399 20.34 -5.27 18.63
CA LEU A 399 21.10 -5.09 17.39
C LEU A 399 21.13 -3.62 16.93
N GLY A 400 20.35 -2.75 17.57
CA GLY A 400 20.24 -1.33 17.27
C GLY A 400 19.10 -0.96 16.32
N GLY A 401 18.27 -1.93 15.92
CA GLY A 401 17.02 -1.68 15.21
C GLY A 401 16.05 -0.88 16.07
N ILE A 402 15.26 0.01 15.46
CA ILE A 402 14.33 0.91 16.16
C ILE A 402 12.94 0.76 15.56
N SER A 403 11.96 0.41 16.39
CA SER A 403 10.54 0.53 16.06
C SER A 403 9.98 1.83 16.62
N VAL A 404 9.25 2.56 15.80
CA VAL A 404 8.48 3.77 16.13
C VAL A 404 7.01 3.39 16.16
N LEU A 405 6.34 3.49 17.31
CA LEU A 405 5.00 2.95 17.50
C LEU A 405 4.03 3.99 18.05
N SER A 406 2.88 4.15 17.39
CA SER A 406 1.73 4.90 17.90
C SER A 406 0.63 3.94 18.37
N ASP A 407 -0.21 4.42 19.28
CA ASP A 407 -1.44 3.75 19.70
C ASP A 407 -1.23 2.33 20.25
N ILE A 408 -0.16 2.12 21.02
CA ILE A 408 0.12 0.86 21.73
C ILE A 408 -0.14 1.01 23.23
N ASP A 409 -1.14 0.29 23.74
CA ASP A 409 -1.55 0.33 25.15
C ASP A 409 -0.79 -0.68 26.00
N THR A 410 -0.41 -1.82 25.42
CA THR A 410 0.19 -2.94 26.14
C THR A 410 1.45 -3.43 25.47
N LEU A 411 2.48 -3.71 26.27
CA LEU A 411 3.61 -4.54 25.86
C LEU A 411 3.50 -5.93 26.47
N THR A 412 3.84 -6.96 25.71
CA THR A 412 4.08 -8.30 26.27
C THR A 412 5.53 -8.71 26.09
N SER A 413 6.14 -9.23 27.15
CA SER A 413 7.51 -9.74 27.16
C SER A 413 7.58 -11.20 27.60
N GLN A 414 8.64 -11.90 27.22
CA GLN A 414 8.89 -13.29 27.57
C GLN A 414 9.98 -13.38 28.65
N GLU A 415 9.57 -13.54 29.91
CA GLU A 415 10.49 -13.56 31.05
C GLU A 415 10.77 -14.98 31.55
N THR A 416 12.02 -15.24 31.93
CA THR A 416 12.41 -16.52 32.54
C THR A 416 12.19 -16.49 34.05
N THR A 417 11.42 -17.44 34.55
CA THR A 417 11.25 -17.62 35.99
C THR A 417 12.40 -18.41 36.61
N TRP A 418 12.56 -18.34 37.93
CA TRP A 418 13.51 -19.14 38.73
C TRP A 418 13.46 -20.66 38.53
N ILE A 419 12.42 -21.19 37.87
CA ILE A 419 12.27 -22.62 37.53
C ILE A 419 12.31 -22.81 35.99
N PHE A 420 13.17 -22.10 35.26
CA PHE A 420 13.40 -22.23 33.80
C PHE A 420 12.15 -22.30 32.90
N PHE A 421 10.98 -21.87 33.38
CA PHE A 421 9.76 -21.72 32.59
C PHE A 421 9.68 -20.27 32.12
N ASN A 422 9.37 -20.10 30.83
CA ASN A 422 9.04 -18.80 30.27
C ASN A 422 7.63 -18.40 30.67
N LYS A 423 7.46 -17.13 31.01
CA LYS A 423 6.18 -16.51 31.35
C LYS A 423 6.01 -15.27 30.48
N THR A 424 4.88 -15.19 29.79
CA THR A 424 4.44 -13.93 29.20
C THR A 424 4.04 -12.95 30.31
N VAL A 425 4.63 -11.77 30.31
CA VAL A 425 4.30 -10.67 31.22
C VAL A 425 3.72 -9.53 30.41
N SER A 426 2.53 -9.07 30.77
CA SER A 426 1.90 -7.88 30.19
C SER A 426 2.27 -6.65 31.02
N HIS A 427 2.62 -5.57 30.33
CA HIS A 427 2.97 -4.28 30.90
C HIS A 427 2.12 -3.21 30.25
N ASP A 428 1.37 -2.46 31.05
CA ASP A 428 0.57 -1.35 30.54
C ASP A 428 1.51 -0.17 30.22
N VAL A 429 1.41 0.39 29.02
CA VAL A 429 2.19 1.55 28.57
C VAL A 429 1.58 2.79 29.21
N THR A 430 2.37 3.51 30.03
CA THR A 430 1.92 4.73 30.70
C THR A 430 2.94 5.86 30.53
N VAL A 431 2.52 7.09 30.82
CA VAL A 431 3.37 8.30 30.79
C VAL A 431 4.60 8.19 31.72
N ASP A 432 4.51 7.46 32.82
CA ASP A 432 5.58 7.37 33.84
C ASP A 432 6.45 6.12 33.69
N GLY A 433 6.14 5.25 32.74
CA GLY A 433 6.82 3.96 32.54
C GLY A 433 5.85 2.83 32.20
N LEU A 434 6.38 1.62 32.23
CA LEU A 434 5.62 0.39 32.05
C LEU A 434 5.09 -0.14 33.39
N ARG A 435 3.76 -0.27 33.50
CA ARG A 435 3.12 -0.75 34.73
C ARG A 435 2.79 -2.24 34.66
N THR A 436 3.28 -3.01 35.63
CA THR A 436 2.99 -4.44 35.78
C THR A 436 2.44 -4.70 37.17
N GLY A 437 1.10 -4.76 37.27
CA GLY A 437 0.42 -4.75 38.56
C GLY A 437 0.72 -3.47 39.34
N ASN A 438 1.45 -3.58 40.45
CA ASN A 438 1.88 -2.46 41.29
C ASN A 438 3.34 -2.03 41.04
N GLU A 439 4.05 -2.72 40.15
CA GLU A 439 5.44 -2.41 39.81
C GLU A 439 5.48 -1.47 38.60
N MET A 440 6.42 -0.53 38.62
CA MET A 440 6.67 0.41 37.53
C MET A 440 8.10 0.22 37.03
N THR A 441 8.25 -0.11 35.76
CA THR A 441 9.54 -0.16 35.08
C THR A 441 9.73 1.14 34.32
N ALA A 442 10.78 1.90 34.65
CA ALA A 442 11.05 3.16 33.99
C ALA A 442 11.51 2.95 32.54
N TYR A 443 11.15 3.89 31.67
CA TYR A 443 11.79 4.05 30.36
C TYR A 443 13.25 4.46 30.51
N GLN A 444 13.97 4.48 29.39
CA GLN A 444 15.22 5.23 29.26
C GLN A 444 14.99 6.68 29.67
N HIS A 445 16.03 7.29 30.25
CA HIS A 445 15.97 8.70 30.60
C HIS A 445 15.75 9.54 29.34
N SER A 446 14.86 10.52 29.45
CA SER A 446 14.57 11.44 28.36
C SER A 446 14.31 12.86 28.88
N VAL A 447 14.52 13.83 27.99
CA VAL A 447 14.09 15.22 28.15
C VAL A 447 13.12 15.53 27.03
N ASN A 448 11.86 15.76 27.40
CA ASN A 448 10.75 15.90 26.46
C ASN A 448 10.31 17.36 26.41
N GLY A 449 10.12 17.85 25.18
CA GLY A 449 9.47 19.10 24.84
C GLY A 449 7.95 19.01 24.83
N ASN A 450 7.32 19.98 24.16
CA ASN A 450 5.90 20.12 23.91
C ASN A 450 5.68 20.81 22.55
N ALA A 451 4.44 21.18 22.23
CA ALA A 451 4.06 21.73 20.91
C ALA A 451 4.64 23.12 20.55
N GLN A 452 5.52 23.68 21.38
CA GLN A 452 6.10 25.00 21.21
C GLN A 452 7.59 24.86 20.94
N GLU A 453 8.20 25.92 20.41
CA GLU A 453 9.66 26.01 20.31
C GLU A 453 10.31 25.81 21.69
N ASN A 454 11.17 24.81 21.80
CA ASN A 454 11.83 24.39 23.02
C ASN A 454 13.35 24.49 22.92
N GLN A 455 13.99 24.62 24.08
CA GLN A 455 15.45 24.51 24.20
C GLN A 455 15.76 23.40 25.18
N LEU A 456 16.21 22.26 24.64
CA LEU A 456 16.44 21.03 25.38
C LEU A 456 17.93 20.72 25.44
N ALA A 457 18.38 20.22 26.59
CA ALA A 457 19.76 19.79 26.79
C ALA A 457 19.80 18.42 27.44
N ALA A 458 20.59 17.49 26.88
CA ALA A 458 20.82 16.19 27.49
C ALA A 458 21.46 16.35 28.87
N THR A 459 20.95 15.59 29.83
CA THR A 459 21.36 15.69 31.23
C THR A 459 22.33 14.58 31.62
N ILE A 460 22.29 13.44 30.92
CA ILE A 460 23.13 12.27 31.17
C ILE A 460 23.62 11.65 29.85
N ASP A 461 24.60 10.76 29.92
CA ASP A 461 24.97 9.92 28.78
C ASP A 461 23.83 8.94 28.46
N GLY A 462 23.53 8.73 27.18
CA GLY A 462 22.44 7.85 26.74
C GLY A 462 21.05 8.49 26.77
N ASP A 463 20.94 9.80 27.00
CA ASP A 463 19.66 10.52 27.04
C ASP A 463 18.91 10.44 25.71
N TRP A 464 17.58 10.51 25.78
CA TRP A 464 16.72 10.77 24.62
C TRP A 464 16.20 12.20 24.68
N LEU A 465 16.36 12.95 23.60
CA LEU A 465 15.83 14.30 23.47
C LEU A 465 14.68 14.27 22.46
N PHE A 466 13.49 14.68 22.90
CA PHE A 466 12.30 14.74 22.07
C PHE A 466 11.82 16.20 21.97
N GLY A 467 11.94 16.84 20.82
CA GLY A 467 11.44 18.19 20.57
C GLY A 467 9.91 18.23 20.48
N LYS A 468 9.36 17.31 19.68
CA LYS A 468 7.93 17.11 19.35
C LYS A 468 7.47 18.02 18.22
N ASN A 469 6.43 18.83 18.38
CA ASN A 469 6.09 19.83 17.37
C ASN A 469 6.77 21.16 17.74
N GLY A 470 7.24 21.91 16.75
CA GLY A 470 7.83 23.22 16.98
C GLY A 470 9.17 23.33 16.27
N ASN A 471 9.79 24.50 16.32
CA ASN A 471 11.17 24.66 15.86
C ASN A 471 12.07 24.62 17.10
N ASP A 472 12.60 23.44 17.40
CA ASP A 472 13.27 23.17 18.65
C ASP A 472 14.79 23.28 18.53
N VAL A 473 15.44 23.54 19.67
CA VAL A 473 16.90 23.49 19.79
C VAL A 473 17.27 22.41 20.78
N LEU A 474 17.77 21.28 20.28
CA LEU A 474 18.23 20.15 21.09
C LEU A 474 19.76 20.18 21.15
N SER A 475 20.33 20.07 22.35
CA SER A 475 21.77 20.19 22.55
C SER A 475 22.32 19.11 23.48
N SER A 476 23.56 18.66 23.25
CA SER A 476 24.21 17.69 24.15
C SER A 476 25.73 17.87 24.18
N ASP A 477 26.30 17.85 25.39
CA ASP A 477 27.71 17.58 25.66
C ASP A 477 27.96 16.14 26.16
N LYS A 478 26.89 15.33 26.22
CA LYS A 478 26.85 13.95 26.72
C LYS A 478 27.04 12.94 25.59
N ALA A 479 27.48 11.74 25.95
CA ALA A 479 27.74 10.69 24.98
C ALA A 479 26.53 9.81 24.69
N ASN A 480 26.46 9.28 23.48
CA ASN A 480 25.44 8.30 23.03
C ASN A 480 23.99 8.79 23.13
N VAL A 481 23.76 10.08 22.89
CA VAL A 481 22.43 10.69 22.96
C VAL A 481 21.62 10.37 21.71
N THR A 482 20.32 10.14 21.87
CA THR A 482 19.37 10.02 20.75
C THR A 482 18.59 11.33 20.62
N PHE A 483 18.70 11.97 19.46
CA PHE A 483 18.00 13.20 19.11
C PHE A 483 16.79 12.86 18.22
N VAL A 484 15.62 13.33 18.63
CA VAL A 484 14.38 13.27 17.85
C VAL A 484 13.83 14.70 17.87
N GLY A 485 14.02 15.43 16.78
CA GLY A 485 13.45 16.77 16.62
C GLY A 485 11.93 16.69 16.68
N GLY A 486 11.36 15.94 15.74
CA GLY A 486 9.92 15.76 15.61
C GLY A 486 9.45 16.59 14.41
N ASN A 487 8.24 17.14 14.47
CA ASN A 487 7.73 17.98 13.40
C ASN A 487 8.20 19.43 13.59
N GLY A 488 8.67 20.05 12.50
CA GLY A 488 9.07 21.45 12.48
C GLY A 488 10.49 21.58 11.95
N ASN A 489 11.14 22.71 12.16
CA ASN A 489 12.50 22.93 11.67
C ASN A 489 13.45 23.03 12.86
N ASP A 490 14.11 21.92 13.18
CA ASP A 490 14.86 21.75 14.41
C ASP A 490 16.36 21.98 14.24
N THR A 491 16.99 22.45 15.32
CA THR A 491 18.45 22.60 15.43
C THR A 491 19.00 21.58 16.41
N LEU A 492 19.70 20.57 15.90
CA LEU A 492 20.26 19.46 16.66
C LEU A 492 21.78 19.64 16.83
N ASN A 493 22.23 19.97 18.05
CA ASN A 493 23.62 20.28 18.36
C ASN A 493 24.29 19.17 19.18
N SER A 494 25.15 18.38 18.54
CA SER A 494 25.98 17.38 19.22
C SER A 494 27.38 17.94 19.47
N GLN A 495 27.78 18.03 20.74
CA GLN A 495 29.13 18.42 21.18
C GLN A 495 29.75 17.37 22.12
N GLY A 496 29.02 16.29 22.40
CA GLY A 496 29.47 15.15 23.19
C GLY A 496 30.21 14.10 22.37
N GLY A 497 30.85 13.15 23.05
CA GLY A 497 31.50 12.01 22.41
C GLY A 497 30.56 10.82 22.16
N GLY A 498 31.12 9.66 21.83
CA GLY A 498 30.35 8.42 21.66
C GLY A 498 29.66 8.29 20.31
N ASN A 499 28.63 7.46 20.27
CA ASN A 499 27.85 7.14 19.08
C ASN A 499 26.45 7.71 19.25
N ASN A 500 26.24 8.96 18.83
CA ASN A 500 24.93 9.59 18.91
C ASN A 500 24.02 9.08 17.78
N THR A 501 22.72 9.19 17.97
CA THR A 501 21.72 8.82 16.98
C THR A 501 20.83 10.04 16.71
N PHE A 502 20.70 10.43 15.45
CA PHE A 502 19.70 11.41 15.01
C PHE A 502 18.63 10.62 14.26
N LEU A 503 17.41 10.62 14.79
CA LEU A 503 16.29 9.85 14.30
C LEU A 503 15.24 10.79 13.72
N PHE A 504 14.92 10.57 12.45
CA PHE A 504 13.94 11.32 11.67
C PHE A 504 12.87 10.35 11.18
N HIS A 505 11.60 10.68 11.40
CA HIS A 505 10.46 9.90 10.92
C HIS A 505 9.25 10.81 10.70
N GLY A 506 8.31 10.37 9.86
CA GLY A 506 7.14 11.17 9.53
C GLY A 506 7.47 12.50 8.85
N ASN A 507 6.76 13.56 9.22
CA ASN A 507 6.91 14.89 8.64
C ASN A 507 7.88 15.75 9.48
N PHE A 508 9.16 15.39 9.45
CA PHE A 508 10.19 15.97 10.31
C PHE A 508 10.68 17.37 9.90
N GLY A 509 10.14 17.95 8.83
CA GLY A 509 10.47 19.30 8.37
C GLY A 509 11.91 19.49 7.91
N GLN A 510 12.51 20.65 8.18
CA GLN A 510 13.81 21.07 7.66
C GLN A 510 14.83 21.30 8.77
N ASP A 511 15.57 20.25 9.10
CA ASP A 511 16.45 20.22 10.27
C ASP A 511 17.90 20.57 9.95
N GLN A 512 18.60 21.03 10.98
CA GLN A 512 20.04 21.30 10.95
C GLN A 512 20.76 20.51 12.03
N VAL A 513 21.75 19.72 11.63
CA VAL A 513 22.59 18.94 12.55
C VAL A 513 23.99 19.56 12.60
N PHE A 514 24.40 19.95 13.80
CA PHE A 514 25.72 20.50 14.09
C PHE A 514 26.57 19.51 14.89
N GLY A 515 27.86 19.47 14.58
CA GLY A 515 28.84 18.65 15.30
C GLY A 515 28.70 17.15 15.08
N PHE A 516 28.12 16.74 13.94
CA PHE A 516 28.04 15.34 13.53
C PHE A 516 29.44 14.74 13.36
N HIS A 517 29.68 13.61 14.00
CA HIS A 517 30.93 12.86 13.97
C HIS A 517 30.78 11.53 13.21
N ALA A 518 31.89 10.96 12.73
CA ALA A 518 31.87 9.72 11.95
C ALA A 518 31.36 8.49 12.73
N SER A 519 31.29 8.56 14.06
CA SER A 519 30.71 7.53 14.94
C SER A 519 29.21 7.68 15.15
N ASP A 520 28.63 8.81 14.76
CA ASP A 520 27.21 9.08 14.89
C ASP A 520 26.41 8.39 13.78
N ASN A 521 25.10 8.29 14.00
CA ASN A 521 24.19 7.59 13.12
C ASN A 521 23.01 8.48 12.76
N LEU A 522 22.68 8.53 11.47
CA LEU A 522 21.44 9.08 10.92
C LEU A 522 20.48 7.93 10.66
N LYS A 523 19.29 8.00 11.25
CA LYS A 523 18.22 7.01 11.05
C LYS A 523 17.02 7.74 10.49
N PHE A 524 16.66 7.40 9.26
CA PHE A 524 15.46 7.87 8.62
C PHE A 524 14.49 6.69 8.50
N ILE A 525 13.31 6.79 9.10
CA ILE A 525 12.30 5.71 9.13
C ILE A 525 10.99 6.29 8.59
N GLY A 526 10.43 5.67 7.55
CA GLY A 526 9.17 6.13 6.94
C GLY A 526 9.30 7.49 6.28
N VAL A 527 10.36 7.69 5.50
CA VAL A 527 10.65 8.96 4.83
C VAL A 527 10.58 8.84 3.31
N GLY A 528 9.63 9.53 2.69
CA GLY A 528 9.44 9.49 1.23
C GLY A 528 9.21 8.07 0.67
N ALA A 529 9.01 7.96 -0.64
CA ALA A 529 8.95 6.66 -1.30
C ALA A 529 10.38 6.11 -1.47
N ALA A 530 10.77 5.17 -0.62
CA ALA A 530 12.08 4.53 -0.70
C ALA A 530 12.01 3.32 -1.65
N ALA A 531 12.98 3.21 -2.56
CA ALA A 531 13.21 1.98 -3.31
C ALA A 531 13.61 0.82 -2.38
N ASP A 532 13.58 -0.42 -2.86
CA ASP A 532 13.78 -1.62 -2.05
C ASP A 532 15.17 -1.78 -1.38
N ASN A 533 16.13 -0.91 -1.67
CA ASN A 533 17.40 -0.83 -0.97
C ASN A 533 18.11 0.50 -1.32
N PRO A 534 17.70 1.63 -0.72
CA PRO A 534 18.17 2.94 -1.14
C PRO A 534 19.65 3.13 -0.81
N ASP A 535 20.45 3.64 -1.76
CA ASP A 535 21.73 4.26 -1.42
C ASP A 535 21.42 5.66 -0.89
N TYR A 536 21.95 6.00 0.28
CA TYR A 536 21.73 7.33 0.88
C TYR A 536 22.18 8.47 -0.04
N ARG A 537 23.09 8.21 -0.98
CA ARG A 537 23.55 9.18 -1.98
C ARG A 537 22.46 9.61 -2.95
N ASP A 538 21.43 8.78 -3.16
CA ASP A 538 20.30 9.13 -4.01
C ASP A 538 19.44 10.24 -3.39
N PHE A 539 19.58 10.44 -2.07
CA PHE A 539 18.83 11.41 -1.28
C PHE A 539 19.70 12.57 -0.80
N ALA A 540 21.01 12.53 -1.05
CA ALA A 540 21.97 13.48 -0.49
C ALA A 540 22.68 14.30 -1.57
N SER A 541 22.86 15.59 -1.30
CA SER A 541 23.65 16.49 -2.14
C SER A 541 24.59 17.35 -1.29
N GLU A 542 25.62 17.92 -1.91
CA GLU A 542 26.53 18.84 -1.22
C GLU A 542 26.22 20.30 -1.60
N VAL A 543 25.98 21.15 -0.59
CA VAL A 543 25.69 22.58 -0.74
C VAL A 543 26.56 23.37 0.25
N ASP A 544 27.47 24.21 -0.27
CA ASP A 544 28.35 25.08 0.53
C ASP A 544 29.14 24.34 1.65
N ASN A 545 29.71 23.16 1.33
CA ASN A 545 30.40 22.23 2.25
C ASN A 545 29.50 21.57 3.32
N ASN A 546 28.19 21.57 3.11
CA ASN A 546 27.24 20.84 3.93
C ASN A 546 26.63 19.69 3.12
N THR A 547 26.39 18.56 3.77
CA THR A 547 25.58 17.49 3.18
C THR A 547 24.12 17.78 3.48
N VAL A 548 23.26 17.77 2.46
CA VAL A 548 21.81 17.99 2.60
C VAL A 548 21.08 16.76 2.10
N PHE A 549 20.33 16.12 2.99
CA PHE A 549 19.39 15.05 2.67
C PHE A 549 18.03 15.62 2.32
N HIS A 550 17.35 15.07 1.31
CA HIS A 550 16.02 15.50 0.87
C HIS A 550 15.05 14.32 0.77
N PHE A 551 13.87 14.47 1.37
CA PHE A 551 12.78 13.49 1.37
C PHE A 551 11.43 14.21 1.18
N GLY A 552 11.05 14.45 -0.08
CA GLY A 552 9.87 15.25 -0.39
C GLY A 552 10.02 16.70 0.11
N GLU A 553 9.14 17.13 1.01
CA GLU A 553 9.21 18.45 1.65
C GLU A 553 10.20 18.51 2.83
N ASN A 554 10.65 17.36 3.31
CA ASN A 554 11.56 17.26 4.45
C ASN A 554 13.03 17.32 4.01
N SER A 555 13.89 17.84 4.88
CA SER A 555 15.33 17.85 4.63
C SER A 555 16.16 17.88 5.92
N VAL A 556 17.38 17.36 5.86
CA VAL A 556 18.35 17.47 6.96
C VAL A 556 19.67 18.00 6.42
N THR A 557 20.14 19.11 6.98
CA THR A 557 21.45 19.70 6.67
C THR A 557 22.47 19.30 7.72
N LEU A 558 23.48 18.52 7.35
CA LEU A 558 24.66 18.28 8.18
C LEU A 558 25.66 19.42 8.01
N VAL A 559 25.71 20.31 9.00
CA VAL A 559 26.49 21.53 8.89
C VAL A 559 27.99 21.24 9.03
N GLY A 560 28.76 21.61 8.01
CA GLY A 560 30.21 21.42 7.96
C GLY A 560 30.67 19.98 7.71
N VAL A 561 29.78 19.10 7.26
CA VAL A 561 30.08 17.71 6.93
C VAL A 561 29.96 17.49 5.43
N GLY A 562 31.06 17.15 4.77
CA GLY A 562 31.07 16.82 3.34
C GLY A 562 30.52 15.42 3.07
N LEU A 563 29.89 15.21 1.91
CA LEU A 563 29.17 13.97 1.59
C LEU A 563 30.11 12.75 1.57
N ASP A 564 31.32 12.94 1.04
CA ASP A 564 32.36 11.90 0.95
C ASP A 564 32.90 11.44 2.32
N SER A 565 32.60 12.16 3.40
CA SER A 565 32.98 11.77 4.76
C SER A 565 32.00 10.77 5.40
N LEU A 566 30.82 10.58 4.80
CA LEU A 566 29.78 9.68 5.31
C LEU A 566 30.03 8.23 4.88
N SER A 567 29.68 7.30 5.77
CA SER A 567 29.69 5.86 5.48
C SER A 567 28.27 5.33 5.43
N SER A 568 28.03 4.31 4.60
CA SER A 568 26.73 3.63 4.54
C SER A 568 26.36 2.91 5.83
N TYR A 569 27.30 2.70 6.76
CA TYR A 569 27.00 2.15 8.08
C TYR A 569 26.39 3.19 9.03
N GLY A 570 26.71 4.48 8.82
CA GLY A 570 26.24 5.59 9.65
C GLY A 570 24.94 6.21 9.16
N VAL A 571 24.40 5.79 8.01
CA VAL A 571 23.13 6.29 7.47
C VAL A 571 22.21 5.13 7.16
N THR A 572 21.01 5.17 7.74
CA THR A 572 19.95 4.20 7.49
C THR A 572 18.75 4.93 6.91
N ILE A 573 18.24 4.45 5.79
CA ILE A 573 16.96 4.83 5.22
C ILE A 573 16.12 3.56 5.23
N ALA A 574 15.00 3.63 5.94
CA ALA A 574 14.13 2.50 6.23
C ALA A 574 12.68 2.86 5.97
#